data_AF-A0A0L0F4S9-F1
#
_entry.id   AF-A0A0L0F4S9-F1
#
_cell.length_a   1.000
_cell.length_b   1.000
_cell.length_c   1.000
_cell.angle_alpha   90.00
_cell.angle_beta   90.00
_cell.angle_gamma   90.00
#
_symmetry.space_group_name_H-M   'P 1'
#
loop_
_entity.id
_entity.type
_entity.pdbx_description
1 polymer ?
#
loop_
_entity_poly.entity_id
_entity_poly.type
_entity_poly.pdbx_seq_one_letter_code
_entity_poly.pdbx_strand_id
1 'polypeptide(L)' 'MLKSLNSAIFPVSYTADFYKKVIKSGIMARLAVENGVAIGAVCARVEIDKQHSGRQIAYVMTLGCLAPWRRKGI' A
#
# COMPACT_ATOMS: atom_id res chain seq x y z
N MET A 1 -11.73 -5.44 1.42
CA MET A 1 -11.64 -3.96 1.32
C MET A 1 -10.46 -3.50 0.46
N LEU A 2 -9.19 -3.75 0.84
CA LEU A 2 -8.03 -3.29 0.07
C LEU A 2 -7.98 -3.77 -1.40
N LYS A 3 -8.44 -5.00 -1.69
CA LYS A 3 -8.48 -5.51 -3.08
C LYS A 3 -9.35 -4.65 -4.00
N SER A 4 -10.59 -4.37 -3.56
CA SER A 4 -11.52 -3.51 -4.30
C SER A 4 -10.98 -2.08 -4.46
N LEU A 5 -10.34 -1.56 -3.42
CA LEU A 5 -9.72 -0.23 -3.45
C LEU A 5 -8.58 -0.17 -4.49
N ASN A 6 -7.67 -1.16 -4.48
CA ASN A 6 -6.58 -1.22 -5.46
C ASN A 6 -7.09 -1.36 -6.90
N SER A 7 -8.15 -2.14 -7.13
CA SER A 7 -8.77 -2.27 -8.46
C SER A 7 -9.40 -0.98 -8.97
N ALA A 8 -9.84 -0.08 -8.08
CA ALA A 8 -10.36 1.24 -8.47
C ALA A 8 -9.24 2.26 -8.71
N ILE A 9 -8.08 2.10 -8.07
CA ILE A 9 -6.97 3.05 -8.10
C ILE A 9 -5.96 2.73 -9.21
N PHE A 10 -5.67 1.45 -9.44
CA PHE A 10 -4.59 1.02 -10.32
C PHE A 10 -5.13 0.25 -11.54
N PRO A 11 -4.49 0.41 -12.72
CA PRO A 11 -4.87 -0.32 -13.93
C PRO A 11 -4.43 -1.80 -13.91
N VAL A 12 -3.73 -2.23 -12.86
CA VAL A 12 -3.18 -3.59 -12.73
C VAL A 12 -3.86 -4.35 -11.60
N SER A 13 -4.04 -5.66 -11.79
CA SER A 13 -4.59 -6.55 -10.78
C SER A 13 -3.47 -7.22 -9.98
N TYR A 14 -3.58 -7.18 -8.65
CA TYR A 14 -2.64 -7.85 -7.75
C TYR A 14 -3.11 -9.27 -7.41
N THR A 15 -2.16 -10.18 -7.21
CA THR A 15 -2.43 -11.58 -6.89
C THR A 15 -2.88 -11.77 -5.44
N ALA A 16 -3.48 -12.92 -5.13
CA ALA A 16 -3.83 -13.25 -3.75
C ALA A 16 -2.61 -13.25 -2.82
N ASP A 17 -1.46 -13.70 -3.30
CA ASP A 17 -0.23 -13.75 -2.50
C ASP A 17 0.34 -12.38 -2.18
N PHE A 18 0.14 -11.39 -3.06
CA PHE A 18 0.42 -9.99 -2.73
C PHE A 18 -0.36 -9.56 -1.48
N TYR A 19 -1.68 -9.80 -1.46
CA TYR A 19 -2.52 -9.40 -0.32
C TYR A 19 -2.19 -10.18 0.96
N LYS A 20 -1.82 -11.47 0.87
CA LYS A 20 -1.32 -12.23 2.03
C LYS A 20 -0.05 -11.60 2.60
N LYS A 21 0.86 -11.10 1.74
CA LYS A 21 2.08 -10.42 2.17
C LYS A 21 1.78 -9.07 2.81
N VAL A 22 0.81 -8.32 2.29
CA VAL A 22 0.38 -7.03 2.88
C VAL A 22 -0.14 -7.21 4.31
N ILE A 23 -0.92 -8.26 4.59
CA ILE A 23 -1.40 -8.55 5.96
C ILE A 23 -0.23 -8.75 6.93
N LYS A 24 0.87 -9.33 6.47
CA LYS A 24 2.09 -9.56 7.27
C LYS A 24 2.97 -8.30 7.41
N SER A 25 2.73 -7.25 6.61
CA SER A 25 3.52 -6.01 6.65
C SER A 25 3.26 -5.15 7.89
N GLY A 26 2.21 -5.43 8.67
CA GLY A 26 1.91 -4.72 9.92
C GLY A 26 1.79 -3.21 9.70
N ILE A 27 2.58 -2.42 10.46
CA ILE A 27 2.56 -0.95 10.40
C ILE A 27 2.90 -0.37 9.02
N MET A 28 3.58 -1.14 8.16
CA MET A 28 3.96 -0.72 6.81
C MET A 28 2.80 -0.83 5.80
N ALA A 29 1.65 -1.36 6.20
CA ALA A 29 0.42 -1.36 5.43
C ALA A 29 -0.66 -0.58 6.17
N ARG A 30 -1.08 0.56 5.63
CA ARG A 30 -2.13 1.40 6.23
C ARG A 30 -3.19 1.80 5.23
N LEU A 31 -4.40 1.95 5.74
CA LEU A 31 -5.53 2.51 5.02
C LEU A 31 -5.72 3.97 5.44
N ALA A 32 -6.01 4.83 4.48
CA ALA A 32 -6.61 6.13 4.74
C ALA A 32 -8.12 5.94 4.81
N VAL A 33 -8.72 6.30 5.94
CA VAL A 33 -10.14 6.12 6.21
C VAL A 33 -10.76 7.47 6.57
N GLU A 34 -11.83 7.83 5.88
CA GLU A 34 -12.63 9.02 6.17
C GLU A 34 -14.09 8.60 6.30
N ASN A 35 -14.75 9.02 7.39
CA ASN A 35 -16.15 8.66 7.70
C ASN A 35 -16.45 7.15 7.61
N GLY A 36 -15.50 6.32 8.06
CA GLY A 36 -15.63 4.86 8.01
C GLY A 36 -15.40 4.23 6.64
N VAL A 37 -15.07 5.02 5.61
CA VAL A 37 -14.81 4.54 4.24
C VAL A 37 -13.31 4.57 3.95
N ALA A 38 -12.78 3.45 3.45
CA ALA A 38 -11.40 3.41 2.97
C ALA A 38 -11.27 4.15 1.63
N ILE A 39 -10.57 5.28 1.65
CA ILE A 39 -10.41 6.19 0.51
C ILE A 39 -9.02 6.10 -0.14
N GLY A 40 -8.07 5.46 0.54
CA GLY A 40 -6.71 5.27 0.04
C GLY A 40 -5.96 4.24 0.85
N ALA A 41 -4.78 3.86 0.36
CA ALA A 41 -3.91 2.92 1.03
C ALA A 41 -2.44 3.16 0.66
N VAL A 42 -1.56 2.87 1.63
CA VAL A 42 -0.14 2.69 1.40
C VAL A 42 0.26 1.29 1.86
N CYS A 43 1.06 0.59 1.07
CA CYS A 43 1.66 -0.68 1.44
C CYS A 43 3.14 -0.66 1.08
N ALA A 44 3.98 -0.84 2.07
CA ALA A 44 5.42 -0.98 1.91
C ALA A 44 5.92 -2.31 2.47
N ARG A 45 7.12 -2.70 2.04
CA ARG A 45 7.90 -3.79 2.60
C ARG A 45 9.28 -3.26 2.98
N VAL A 46 9.79 -3.70 4.12
CA VAL A 46 11.20 -3.47 4.47
C VAL A 46 12.03 -4.58 3.85
N GLU A 47 13.03 -4.18 3.07
CA GLU A 47 14.03 -5.07 2.49
C GLU A 47 15.41 -4.68 3.07
N ILE A 48 16.31 -5.66 3.20
CA ILE A 48 17.68 -5.42 3.64
C ILE A 48 18.56 -5.35 2.40
N ASP A 49 19.20 -4.20 2.19
CA ASP A 49 20.20 -4.03 1.14
C ASP A 49 21.45 -4.84 1.49
N LYS A 50 21.58 -6.00 0.86
CA LYS A 50 22.73 -6.89 1.03
C LYS A 50 23.99 -6.37 0.35
N GLN A 51 23.87 -5.41 -0.57
CA GLN A 51 24.99 -4.85 -1.33
C GLN A 51 25.60 -3.62 -0.63
N HIS A 52 24.79 -2.83 0.08
CA HIS A 52 25.25 -1.66 0.85
C HIS A 52 24.99 -1.83 2.35
N SER A 53 25.95 -2.50 3.01
CA SER A 53 26.11 -2.56 4.47
C SER A 53 24.91 -3.06 5.30
N GLY A 54 23.93 -3.74 4.71
CA GLY A 54 22.77 -4.26 5.43
C GLY A 54 21.74 -3.18 5.78
N ARG A 55 21.74 -2.05 5.06
CA ARG A 55 20.78 -0.96 5.29
C ARG A 55 19.34 -1.43 5.03
N GLN A 56 18.40 -1.00 5.86
CA GLN A 56 16.98 -1.22 5.63
C GLN A 56 16.44 -0.21 4.59
N ILE A 57 15.74 -0.72 3.58
CA ILE A 57 15.07 0.05 2.54
C ILE A 57 13.57 -0.23 2.63
N ALA A 58 12.75 0.82 2.70
CA ALA A 58 11.31 0.71 2.59
C ALA A 58 10.90 0.77 1.11
N TYR A 59 10.51 -0.37 0.54
CA TYR A 59 9.97 -0.47 -0.81
C TYR A 59 8.46 -0.24 -0.80
N VAL A 60 8.01 0.89 -1.37
CA VAL A 60 6.58 1.20 -1.53
C VAL A 60 6.03 0.35 -2.68
N MET A 61 5.17 -0.61 -2.35
CA MET A 61 4.55 -1.51 -3.33
C MET A 61 3.31 -0.86 -3.97
N THR A 62 2.47 -0.22 -3.15
CA THR A 62 1.28 0.50 -3.61
C THR A 62 1.11 1.77 -2.79
N LEU A 63 0.85 2.88 -3.46
CA LEU A 63 0.47 4.14 -2.84
C LEU A 63 -0.59 4.80 -3.72
N GLY A 64 -1.75 5.09 -3.15
CA GLY A 64 -2.78 5.82 -3.88
C GLY A 64 -4.08 6.00 -3.12
N CYS A 65 -4.91 6.90 -3.65
CA CYS A 65 -6.25 7.18 -3.18
C CYS A 65 -7.25 7.23 -4.35
N LEU A 66 -8.53 7.12 -4.01
CA LEU A 66 -9.64 7.30 -4.95
C LEU A 66 -9.58 8.68 -5.60
N ALA A 67 -10.02 8.77 -6.86
CA ALA A 67 -9.92 9.99 -7.66
C ALA A 67 -10.49 11.26 -6.98
N PRO A 68 -11.66 11.23 -6.30
CA PRO A 68 -12.22 12.43 -5.64
C PRO A 68 -11.40 12.95 -4.44
N TRP A 69 -10.41 12.18 -3.98
CA TRP A 69 -9.55 12.46 -2.83
C TRP A 69 -8.11 12.83 -3.21
N ARG A 70 -7.79 12.87 -4.50
CA ARG A 70 -6.48 13.33 -4.98
C ARG A 70 -6.30 14.83 -4.68
N ARG A 71 -5.04 15.24 -4.45
CA ARG A 71 -4.63 16.63 -4.14
C ARG A 71 -5.22 17.21 -2.85
N LYS A 72 -5.61 16.36 -1.89
CA LYS A 72 -6.09 16.77 -0.55
C LYS A 72 -5.10 16.49 0.59
N GLY A 73 -3.88 16.06 0.29
CA GLY A 73 -2.83 15.83 1.30
C GLY A 73 -2.99 14.57 2.16
N ILE A 74 -3.69 13.57 1.62
CA ILE A 74 -4.02 12.29 2.27
C ILE A 74 -2.83 11.34 2.24
#